data_AF-A0A9D8J0A6-F1
#
_entry.id   AF-A0A9D8J0A6-F1
#
_cell.length_a   1.000
_cell.length_b   1.000
_cell.length_c   1.000
_cell.angle_alpha   90.00
_cell.angle_beta   90.00
_cell.angle_gamma   90.00
#
_symmetry.space_group_name_H-M   'P 1'
#
loop_
_entity.id
_entity.type
_entity.pdbx_description
1 polymer ?
#
loop_
_entity_poly.entity_id
_entity_poly.type
_entity_poly.pdbx_seq_one_letter_code
_entity_poly.pdbx_strand_id
1 'polypeptide(L)' 'DIVPTRRVANMREAVATASGLAHPGDTVLLAPACASLDQYRDYQHRGQVFVDAVRSLTP' A
#
# COMPACT_ATOMS: atom_id res chain seq x y z
N ASP A 1 -0.74 21.78 8.63
CA ASP A 1 0.55 21.11 8.38
C ASP A 1 0.44 20.18 7.19
N ILE A 2 1.46 20.17 6.34
CA ILE A 2 1.57 19.23 5.21
C ILE A 2 2.58 18.15 5.63
N VAL A 3 2.14 16.90 5.66
CA VAL A 3 3.03 15.75 5.89
C VAL A 3 3.75 15.36 4.59
N PRO A 4 4.94 14.76 4.63
CA PRO A 4 5.60 14.24 3.44
C PRO A 4 4.72 13.22 2.72
N THR A 5 4.59 13.34 1.39
CA THR A 5 3.83 12.41 0.56
C THR A 5 4.67 11.91 -0.60
N ARG A 6 4.40 10.68 -1.04
CA ARG A 6 5.01 10.08 -2.24
C ARG A 6 3.89 9.56 -3.15
N ARG A 7 3.96 9.93 -4.43
CA ARG A 7 3.07 9.38 -5.46
C ARG A 7 3.72 8.12 -6.04
N VAL A 8 2.93 7.08 -6.19
CA VAL A 8 3.31 5.77 -6.72
C VAL A 8 2.22 5.31 -7.69
N ALA A 9 2.58 4.44 -8.63
CA ALA A 9 1.69 4.05 -9.72
C ALA A 9 0.74 2.91 -9.35
N ASN A 10 1.14 2.02 -8.44
CA ASN A 10 0.37 0.82 -8.08
C ASN A 10 0.68 0.31 -6.67
N MET A 11 -0.10 -0.69 -6.22
CA MET A 11 0.02 -1.27 -4.87
C MET A 11 1.40 -1.87 -4.58
N ARG A 12 2.03 -2.52 -5.57
CA ARG A 12 3.34 -3.16 -5.36
C ARG A 12 4.41 -2.10 -5.08
N GLU A 13 4.41 -1.03 -5.84
CA GLU A 13 5.31 0.11 -5.63
C GLU A 13 5.02 0.83 -4.29
N ALA A 14 3.73 0.97 -3.94
CA ALA A 14 3.31 1.55 -2.66
C ALA A 14 3.85 0.75 -1.47
N VAL A 15 3.69 -0.57 -1.49
CA VAL A 15 4.16 -1.46 -0.42
C VAL A 15 5.68 -1.48 -0.33
N ALA A 16 6.39 -1.57 -1.46
CA ALA A 16 7.85 -1.53 -1.48
C ALA A 16 8.39 -0.19 -0.94
N THR A 17 7.78 0.92 -1.34
CA THR A 17 8.15 2.26 -0.86
C THR A 17 7.88 2.40 0.63
N ALA A 18 6.71 1.95 1.11
CA ALA A 18 6.38 2.00 2.53
C ALA A 18 7.33 1.13 3.37
N SER A 19 7.66 -0.07 2.89
CA SER A 19 8.60 -0.97 3.56
C SER A 19 10.00 -0.38 3.69
N GLY A 20 10.49 0.35 2.68
CA GLY A 20 11.79 1.01 2.75
C GLY A 20 11.84 2.25 3.64
N LEU A 21 10.69 2.77 4.06
CA LEU A 21 10.56 3.94 4.95
C LEU A 21 10.24 3.57 6.40
N ALA A 22 9.61 2.41 6.60
CA ALA A 22 9.19 1.93 7.92
C ALA A 22 10.38 1.40 8.72
N HIS A 23 10.37 1.65 10.02
CA HIS A 23 11.33 1.10 10.98
C HIS A 23 10.68 0.00 11.83
N PRO A 24 11.47 -0.84 12.52
CA PRO A 24 10.94 -1.78 13.49
C PRO A 24 10.07 -1.06 14.54
N GLY A 25 8.82 -1.53 14.69
CA GLY A 25 7.82 -0.93 15.59
C GLY A 25 6.80 -0.04 14.89
N ASP A 26 7.05 0.38 13.64
CA ASP A 26 6.09 1.14 12.85
C ASP A 26 4.94 0.25 12.33
N THR A 27 3.80 0.87 12.04
CA THR A 27 2.67 0.22 11.35
C THR A 27 2.42 0.87 10.00
N VAL A 28 2.39 0.05 8.94
CA VAL A 28 1.95 0.47 7.60
C VAL A 28 0.47 0.12 7.43
N LEU A 29 -0.38 1.14 7.26
CA LEU A 29 -1.82 1.01 7.12
C LEU A 29 -2.28 1.31 5.68
N LEU A 30 -3.04 0.39 5.08
CA LEU A 30 -3.81 0.65 3.87
C LEU A 30 -5.17 1.29 4.24
N ALA A 31 -5.30 2.61 4.09
CA ALA A 31 -6.53 3.36 4.35
C ALA A 31 -6.99 4.21 3.13
N PRO A 32 -7.49 3.59 2.05
CA PRO A 32 -7.94 4.31 0.86
C PRO A 32 -9.30 4.98 1.12
N ALA A 33 -9.35 6.31 1.02
CA ALA A 33 -10.55 7.12 1.16
C ALA A 33 -11.48 7.10 -0.07
N CYS A 34 -11.14 6.32 -1.11
CA CYS A 34 -11.84 6.31 -2.40
C CYS A 34 -12.35 4.91 -2.79
N ALA A 35 -13.38 4.89 -3.65
CA ALA A 35 -13.88 3.68 -4.29
C ALA A 35 -12.77 2.96 -5.09
N SER A 36 -12.78 1.63 -5.09
CA SER A 36 -11.71 0.79 -5.66
C SER A 36 -11.84 0.49 -7.15
N LEU A 37 -12.91 0.97 -7.80
CA LEU A 37 -13.42 0.44 -9.07
C LEU A 37 -12.62 0.86 -10.30
N ASP A 38 -11.67 1.79 -10.16
CA ASP A 38 -10.80 2.26 -11.23
C ASP A 38 -9.62 1.30 -11.49
N GLN A 39 -9.09 0.66 -10.44
CA GLN A 39 -7.92 -0.23 -10.52
C GLN A 39 -8.19 -1.66 -10.04
N TYR A 40 -9.30 -1.89 -9.35
CA TYR A 40 -9.62 -3.18 -8.72
C TYR A 40 -11.09 -3.55 -8.96
N ARG A 41 -11.38 -4.87 -8.95
CA ARG A 41 -12.76 -5.36 -9.10
C ARG A 41 -13.68 -4.87 -7.98
N ASP A 42 -13.16 -4.86 -6.75
CA ASP A 42 -13.88 -4.49 -5.53
C ASP A 42 -12.86 -4.18 -4.40
N TYR A 43 -13.38 -3.86 -3.21
CA TYR A 43 -12.53 -3.52 -2.07
C TYR A 43 -11.77 -4.74 -1.53
N GLN A 44 -12.34 -5.96 -1.61
CA GLN A 44 -11.66 -7.18 -1.19
C GLN A 44 -10.46 -7.47 -2.08
N HIS A 45 -10.62 -7.33 -3.40
CA HIS A 45 -9.56 -7.51 -4.37
C HIS A 45 -8.42 -6.51 -4.11
N ARG A 46 -8.74 -5.24 -3.82
CA ARG A 46 -7.72 -4.25 -3.42
C ARG A 46 -6.95 -4.67 -2.17
N GLY A 47 -7.66 -5.16 -1.15
CA GLY A 47 -7.05 -5.70 0.06
C GLY A 47 -6.17 -6.91 -0.20
N GLN A 48 -6.63 -7.84 -1.05
CA GLN A 48 -5.86 -9.03 -1.42
C GLN A 48 -4.58 -8.65 -2.16
N VAL A 49 -4.63 -7.71 -3.11
CA VAL A 49 -3.44 -7.22 -3.82
C VAL A 49 -2.43 -6.60 -2.85
N PHE A 50 -2.88 -5.91 -1.80
CA PHE A 50 -1.98 -5.40 -0.75
C PHE A 50 -1.33 -6.53 0.04
N VAL A 51 -2.11 -7.53 0.48
CA VAL A 51 -1.58 -8.71 1.20
C VAL A 51 -0.54 -9.44 0.35
N ASP A 52 -0.83 -9.66 -0.93
CA ASP A 52 0.06 -10.35 -1.86
C ASP A 52 1.36 -9.54 -2.10
N ALA A 53 1.25 -8.21 -2.22
CA ALA A 53 2.40 -7.33 -2.33
C ALA A 53 3.29 -7.36 -1.08
N VAL A 54 2.70 -7.35 0.13
CA VAL A 54 3.44 -7.46 1.39
C VAL A 54 4.13 -8.82 1.50
N ARG A 55 3.44 -9.91 1.16
CA ARG A 55 4.02 -11.27 1.17
C ARG A 55 5.15 -11.46 0.16
N SER A 56 5.20 -10.62 -0.87
CA SER A 56 6.25 -10.64 -1.89
C SER A 56 7.51 -9.85 -1.48
N LEU A 57 7.49 -9.14 -0.35
CA LEU A 57 8.68 -8.49 0.20
C LEU A 57 9.66 -9.58 0.64
N THR A 58 10.88 -9.52 0.11
CA THR A 58 11.98 -10.35 0.61
C THR A 58 12.58 -9.64 1.83
N PRO A 59 12.88 -10.35 2.93
CA PRO A 59 13.54 -9.74 4.09
C PRO A 59 14.93 -9.19 3.79
#